data_AF-A0A7X8J3A0-F1
#
_entry.id   AF-A0A7X8J3A0-F1
#
_cell.length_a   1.000
_cell.length_b   1.000
_cell.length_c   1.000
_cell.angle_alpha   90.00
_cell.angle_beta   90.00
_cell.angle_gamma   90.00
#
_symmetry.space_group_name_H-M   'P 1'
#
loop_
_entity.id
_entity.type
_entity.pdbx_description
1 polymer ?
#
loop_
_entity_poly.entity_id
_entity_poly.type
_entity_poly.pdbx_seq_one_letter_code
_entity_poly.pdbx_strand_id
1 'polypeptide(L)'
;MYIAICTIVGVLFQQSQEILLTITVSCVLIACVTVCVYACVKLYPHIQLLFCYAWFFVFGIILPSFHVSEYDALFTYNHIIGTLITPCSEKEKTYAFEIEIHATETHAPSRAQIYIQKDEKSATLQYGDIIEAHAFFKPIENFGDSLLFNYKEFMSEKHIYSSAYIPSDSWTL
;
A
#
# COMPACT_ATOMS: atom_id res chain seq x y z
N MET A 1 13.57 1.91 -26.84
CA MET A 1 12.80 3.14 -26.57
C MET A 1 11.29 2.93 -26.72
N TYR A 2 10.78 2.54 -27.89
CA TYR A 2 9.34 2.35 -28.14
C TYR A 2 8.63 1.31 -27.26
N ILE A 3 9.32 0.23 -26.89
CA ILE A 3 8.80 -0.80 -25.97
C ILE A 3 8.52 -0.24 -24.56
N ALA A 4 9.40 0.62 -24.06
CA ALA A 4 9.23 1.26 -22.77
C ALA A 4 8.03 2.21 -22.79
N ILE A 5 7.83 2.94 -23.90
CA ILE A 5 6.67 3.82 -24.09
C ILE A 5 5.36 3.01 -24.01
N CYS A 6 5.27 1.86 -24.70
CA CYS A 6 4.07 1.00 -24.62
C CYS A 6 3.78 0.51 -23.20
N THR A 7 4.82 0.20 -22.43
CA THR A 7 4.67 -0.26 -21.05
C THR A 7 4.17 0.87 -20.14
N ILE A 8 4.75 2.07 -20.29
CA ILE A 8 4.34 3.27 -19.51
C ILE A 8 2.89 3.65 -19.83
N VAL A 9 2.48 3.60 -21.10
CA VAL A 9 1.08 3.88 -21.50
C VAL A 9 0.12 2.85 -20.90
N GLY A 10 0.51 1.58 -20.80
CA GLY A 10 -0.28 0.54 -20.12
C GLY A 10 -0.50 0.85 -18.63
N VAL A 11 0.55 1.26 -17.92
CA VAL A 11 0.48 1.64 -16.49
C VAL A 11 -0.44 2.85 -16.28
N LEU A 12 -0.28 3.90 -17.07
CA LEU A 12 -1.09 5.11 -16.97
C LEU A 12 -2.57 4.82 -17.26
N PHE A 13 -2.85 3.94 -18.23
CA PHE A 13 -4.20 3.52 -18.56
C PHE A 13 -4.88 2.80 -17.38
N GLN A 14 -4.18 1.86 -16.75
CA GLN A 14 -4.70 1.15 -15.58
C GLN A 14 -4.99 2.11 -14.43
N GLN A 15 -4.07 3.03 -14.14
CA GLN A 15 -4.24 4.01 -13.06
C GLN A 15 -5.45 4.94 -13.30
N SER A 16 -5.72 5.31 -14.56
CA SER A 16 -6.86 6.17 -14.91
C SER A 16 -8.24 5.50 -14.79
N GLN A 17 -8.28 4.16 -14.77
CA GLN A 17 -9.52 3.37 -14.84
C GLN A 17 -9.80 2.57 -13.56
N GLU A 18 -8.98 2.70 -12.51
CA GLU A 18 -9.10 1.97 -11.24
C GLU A 18 -9.34 0.45 -11.42
N ILE A 19 -8.70 -0.15 -12.44
CA ILE A 19 -8.96 -1.56 -12.78
C ILE A 19 -8.32 -2.46 -11.73
N LEU A 20 -9.17 -3.10 -10.91
CA LEU A 20 -8.76 -4.12 -9.96
C LEU A 20 -8.62 -5.48 -10.67
N LEU A 21 -7.42 -5.78 -11.15
CA LEU A 21 -7.09 -7.07 -11.78
C LEU A 21 -6.65 -8.09 -10.73
N THR A 22 -7.43 -9.16 -10.56
CA THR A 22 -7.02 -10.31 -9.74
C THR A 22 -5.94 -11.12 -10.44
N ILE A 23 -5.07 -11.78 -9.65
CA ILE A 23 -3.95 -12.59 -10.15
C ILE A 23 -4.43 -13.63 -11.19
N THR A 24 -5.59 -14.24 -10.97
CA THR A 24 -6.18 -15.23 -11.88
C THR A 24 -6.54 -14.65 -13.25
N VAL A 25 -7.07 -13.42 -13.30
CA VAL A 25 -7.43 -12.75 -14.56
C VAL A 25 -6.17 -12.32 -15.31
N SER A 26 -5.14 -11.84 -14.59
CA SER A 26 -3.84 -11.49 -15.15
C SER A 26 -3.16 -12.71 -15.79
N CYS A 27 -3.17 -13.88 -15.14
CA CYS A 27 -2.62 -15.11 -15.71
C CYS A 27 -3.34 -15.56 -17.00
N VAL A 28 -4.67 -15.45 -17.03
CA VAL A 28 -5.48 -15.80 -18.22
C VAL A 28 -5.18 -14.84 -19.39
N LEU A 29 -5.06 -13.53 -19.12
CA LEU A 29 -4.70 -12.56 -20.17
C LEU A 29 -3.32 -12.83 -20.75
N ILE A 30 -2.32 -13.12 -19.91
CA ILE A 30 -0.97 -13.49 -20.36
C ILE A 30 -1.02 -14.77 -21.21
N ALA A 31 -1.75 -15.79 -20.78
CA ALA A 31 -1.92 -17.03 -21.52
C ALA A 31 -2.62 -16.82 -22.88
N CYS A 32 -3.69 -16.03 -22.93
CA CYS A 32 -4.40 -15.72 -24.17
C CYS A 32 -3.49 -14.94 -25.15
N VAL A 33 -2.75 -13.95 -24.66
CA VAL A 33 -1.86 -13.16 -25.53
C VAL A 33 -0.68 -14.01 -26.00
N THR A 34 -0.08 -14.87 -25.17
CA THR A 34 1.01 -15.78 -25.61
C THR A 34 0.54 -16.75 -26.69
N VAL A 35 -0.65 -17.35 -26.52
CA VAL A 35 -1.23 -18.27 -27.51
C VAL A 35 -1.53 -17.53 -28.82
N CYS A 36 -2.10 -16.32 -28.75
CA CYS A 36 -2.33 -15.47 -29.92
C CYS A 36 -1.03 -15.09 -30.63
N VAL A 37 0.00 -14.66 -29.89
CA VAL A 37 1.32 -14.33 -30.47
C VAL A 37 1.90 -15.57 -31.15
N TYR A 38 1.88 -16.73 -30.49
CA TYR A 38 2.43 -17.97 -31.05
C TYR A 38 1.69 -18.43 -32.32
N ALA A 39 0.35 -18.39 -32.31
CA ALA A 39 -0.46 -18.75 -33.48
C ALA A 39 -0.28 -17.75 -34.64
N CYS A 40 -0.24 -16.44 -34.35
CA CYS A 40 -0.11 -15.39 -35.37
C CYS A 40 1.32 -15.28 -35.93
N VAL A 41 2.36 -15.52 -35.13
CA VAL A 41 3.77 -15.60 -35.57
C VAL A 41 3.94 -16.67 -36.64
N LYS A 42 3.22 -17.80 -36.51
CA LYS A 42 3.24 -18.90 -37.47
C LYS A 42 2.45 -18.60 -38.75
N LEU A 43 1.39 -17.80 -38.65
CA LEU A 43 0.49 -17.50 -39.77
C LEU A 43 0.90 -16.27 -40.58
N TYR A 44 1.44 -15.23 -39.93
CA TYR A 44 1.78 -13.94 -40.56
C TYR A 44 3.05 -13.32 -39.94
N PRO A 45 4.24 -13.63 -40.49
CA PRO A 45 5.52 -13.18 -39.93
C PRO A 45 5.71 -11.65 -39.98
N HIS A 46 5.00 -10.95 -40.86
CA HIS A 46 5.12 -9.49 -41.00
C HIS A 46 4.39 -8.70 -39.89
N ILE A 47 3.51 -9.32 -39.10
CA ILE A 47 2.71 -8.66 -38.06
C ILE A 47 3.32 -8.86 -36.65
N GLN A 48 4.41 -9.65 -36.55
CA GLN A 48 5.06 -10.01 -35.28
C GLN A 48 5.42 -8.79 -34.42
N LEU A 49 5.82 -7.69 -35.04
CA LEU A 49 6.26 -6.48 -34.34
C LEU A 49 5.08 -5.77 -33.64
N LEU A 50 3.89 -5.79 -34.24
CA LEU A 50 2.66 -5.25 -33.63
C LEU A 50 2.22 -6.08 -32.43
N PHE A 51 2.35 -7.42 -32.53
CA PHE A 51 2.07 -8.33 -31.42
C PHE A 51 3.06 -8.19 -30.26
N CYS A 52 4.35 -7.95 -30.54
CA CYS A 52 5.32 -7.60 -29.51
C CYS A 52 4.92 -6.33 -28.76
N TYR A 53 4.43 -5.29 -29.44
CA TYR A 53 3.97 -4.08 -28.75
C TYR A 53 2.72 -4.32 -27.89
N ALA A 54 1.76 -5.11 -28.39
CA ALA A 54 0.58 -5.49 -27.62
C ALA A 54 0.94 -6.27 -26.35
N TRP A 55 1.95 -7.14 -26.42
CA TRP A 55 2.47 -7.88 -25.26
C TRP A 55 2.99 -6.94 -24.17
N PHE A 56 3.84 -5.98 -24.53
CA PHE A 56 4.39 -5.02 -23.56
C PHE A 56 3.34 -4.04 -23.01
N PHE A 57 2.31 -3.72 -23.80
CA PHE A 57 1.17 -2.95 -23.33
C PHE A 57 0.37 -3.70 -22.26
N VAL A 58 0.03 -4.97 -22.51
CA VAL A 58 -0.67 -5.83 -21.53
C VAL A 58 0.19 -6.05 -20.29
N PHE A 59 1.50 -6.23 -20.45
CA PHE A 59 2.43 -6.31 -19.33
C PHE A 59 2.41 -5.04 -18.47
N GLY A 60 2.35 -3.85 -19.10
CA GLY A 60 2.20 -2.58 -18.40
C GLY A 60 0.89 -2.45 -17.60
N ILE A 61 -0.21 -3.03 -18.08
CA ILE A 61 -1.51 -3.06 -17.36
C ILE A 61 -1.49 -4.03 -16.17
N ILE A 62 -0.60 -5.01 -16.16
CA ILE A 62 -0.56 -6.02 -15.09
C ILE A 62 0.43 -5.61 -13.99
N LEU A 63 1.49 -4.89 -14.35
CA LEU A 63 2.61 -4.59 -13.45
C LEU A 63 2.19 -3.87 -12.15
N PRO A 64 1.30 -2.86 -12.17
CA PRO A 64 0.79 -2.22 -10.95
C PRO A 64 -0.01 -3.16 -10.04
N SER A 65 -0.72 -4.15 -10.59
CA SER A 65 -1.49 -5.11 -9.78
C SER A 65 -0.61 -6.00 -8.90
N PHE A 66 0.67 -6.17 -9.23
CA PHE A 66 1.62 -6.89 -8.38
C PHE A 66 2.23 -6.02 -7.28
N HIS A 67 2.06 -4.70 -7.33
CA HIS A 67 2.62 -3.78 -6.34
C HIS A 67 1.61 -3.32 -5.29
N VAL A 68 0.36 -3.79 -5.37
CA VAL A 68 -0.64 -3.56 -4.33
C VAL A 68 -0.35 -4.54 -3.19
N SER A 69 0.53 -4.15 -2.26
CA SER A 69 0.43 -4.64 -0.90
C SER A 69 -0.89 -4.11 -0.34
N GLU A 70 -1.88 -4.99 -0.18
CA GLU A 70 -3.16 -4.65 0.44
C GLU A 70 -2.90 -4.30 1.91
N TYR A 71 -2.72 -3.01 2.17
CA TYR A 71 -2.74 -2.49 3.52
C TYR A 71 -4.17 -2.18 3.91
N ASP A 72 -4.70 -2.91 4.88
CA ASP A 72 -6.06 -2.66 5.35
C ASP A 72 -6.09 -1.54 6.38
N ALA A 73 -7.21 -0.81 6.38
CA ALA A 73 -7.47 0.17 7.40
C ALA A 73 -7.94 -0.50 8.69
N LEU A 74 -7.23 -0.24 9.79
CA LEU A 74 -7.66 -0.66 11.11
C LEU A 74 -8.68 0.32 11.65
N PHE A 75 -9.89 -0.17 11.87
CA PHE A 75 -10.92 0.59 12.56
C PHE A 75 -11.36 -0.19 13.79
N THR A 76 -11.75 0.52 14.83
CA THR A 76 -12.24 -0.06 16.10
C THR A 76 -11.11 -0.45 17.05
N TYR A 77 -11.51 -0.95 18.22
CA TYR A 77 -10.63 -1.43 19.27
C TYR A 77 -9.92 -2.71 18.83
N ASN A 78 -8.61 -2.63 18.62
CA ASN A 78 -7.81 -3.76 18.18
C ASN A 78 -6.65 -3.98 19.14
N HIS A 79 -6.37 -5.26 19.34
CA HIS A 79 -5.10 -5.71 19.88
C HIS A 79 -4.13 -5.87 18.71
N ILE A 80 -2.99 -5.19 18.76
CA ILE A 80 -2.03 -5.15 17.66
C ILE A 80 -0.62 -5.46 18.15
N ILE A 81 0.16 -6.12 17.30
CA ILE A 81 1.59 -6.29 17.46
C ILE A 81 2.24 -5.73 16.20
N GLY A 82 3.11 -4.73 16.35
CA GLY A 82 3.68 -4.04 15.21
C GLY A 82 5.04 -3.42 15.49
N THR A 83 5.75 -3.11 14.41
CA THR A 83 7.09 -2.52 14.43
C THR A 83 7.01 -1.01 14.20
N LEU A 84 7.76 -0.24 14.98
CA LEU A 84 7.90 1.20 14.80
C LEU A 84 8.78 1.49 13.57
N ILE A 85 8.19 2.06 12.52
CA ILE A 85 8.85 2.30 11.22
C ILE A 85 9.31 3.75 11.02
N THR A 86 9.12 4.61 12.00
CA THR A 86 9.63 5.99 11.97
C THR A 86 10.38 6.33 13.24
N PRO A 87 11.38 7.22 13.19
CA PRO A 87 11.97 7.78 14.39
C PRO A 87 10.91 8.54 15.21
N CYS A 88 11.14 8.61 16.51
CA CYS A 88 10.27 9.32 17.44
C CYS A 88 10.07 10.79 17.03
N SER A 89 8.82 11.16 16.73
CA SER A 89 8.44 12.57 16.55
C SER A 89 7.82 13.09 17.85
N GLU A 90 8.57 13.89 18.59
CA GLU A 90 8.11 14.44 19.86
C GLU A 90 7.09 15.58 19.63
N LYS A 91 5.88 15.40 20.15
CA LYS A 91 4.87 16.46 20.27
C LYS A 91 4.80 16.95 21.70
N GLU A 92 4.05 18.01 21.97
CA GLU A 92 3.98 18.62 23.31
C GLU A 92 3.58 17.59 24.41
N LYS A 93 2.62 16.71 24.12
CA LYS A 93 2.04 15.76 25.08
C LYS A 93 2.22 14.28 24.76
N THR A 94 2.69 13.97 23.55
CA THR A 94 2.78 12.59 23.05
C THR A 94 4.04 12.37 22.23
N TYR A 95 4.45 11.12 22.10
CA TYR A 95 5.40 10.67 21.10
C TYR A 95 4.65 10.07 19.92
N ALA A 96 4.89 10.59 18.73
CA ALA A 96 4.23 10.15 17.52
C ALA A 96 5.14 9.18 16.74
N PHE A 97 4.56 8.05 16.34
CA PHE A 97 5.23 7.03 15.54
C PHE A 97 4.28 6.50 14.45
N GLU A 98 4.82 6.11 13.31
CA GLU A 98 4.14 5.25 12.35
C GLU A 98 4.46 3.79 12.74
N ILE A 99 3.43 2.95 12.82
CA ILE A 99 3.53 1.52 13.15
C ILE A 99 3.12 0.68 11.96
N GLU A 100 3.92 -0.34 11.66
CA GLU A 100 3.60 -1.38 10.70
C GLU A 100 3.17 -2.63 11.45
N ILE A 101 1.93 -3.04 11.23
CA ILE A 101 1.30 -4.15 11.92
C ILE A 101 1.39 -5.34 10.98
N HIS A 102 2.06 -6.38 11.48
CA HIS A 102 2.28 -7.60 10.72
C HIS A 102 0.97 -8.35 10.54
N ALA A 103 0.82 -8.98 9.38
CA ALA A 103 -0.36 -9.79 9.08
C ALA A 103 -0.54 -10.86 10.17
N THR A 104 -1.73 -10.89 10.77
CA THR A 104 -2.16 -11.96 11.69
C THR A 104 -3.15 -12.85 10.96
N GLU A 105 -3.50 -14.01 11.52
CA GLU A 105 -4.48 -14.92 10.90
C GLU A 105 -5.83 -14.25 10.61
N THR A 106 -6.14 -13.14 11.30
CA THR A 106 -7.40 -12.40 11.19
C THR A 106 -7.30 -11.06 10.45
N HIS A 107 -6.09 -10.53 10.22
CA HIS A 107 -5.91 -9.20 9.62
C HIS A 107 -4.78 -9.18 8.59
N ALA A 108 -5.06 -8.55 7.45
CA ALA A 108 -4.05 -8.16 6.48
C ALA A 108 -3.01 -7.23 7.14
N PRO A 109 -1.80 -7.10 6.56
CA PRO A 109 -0.83 -6.14 7.07
C PRO A 109 -1.43 -4.73 7.03
N SER A 110 -1.12 -3.91 8.02
CA SER A 110 -1.72 -2.57 8.15
C SER A 110 -0.68 -1.56 8.61
N ARG A 111 -0.86 -0.29 8.22
CA ARG A 111 -0.07 0.82 8.76
C ARG A 111 -0.97 1.83 9.44
N ALA A 112 -0.50 2.32 10.59
CA ALA A 112 -1.24 3.27 11.39
C ALA A 112 -0.32 4.35 11.97
N GLN A 113 -0.89 5.54 12.22
CA GLN A 113 -0.23 6.59 12.99
C GLN A 113 -0.61 6.45 14.45
N ILE A 114 0.34 6.20 15.33
CA ILE A 114 0.09 6.09 16.77
C ILE A 114 0.67 7.29 17.52
N TYR A 115 -0.02 7.65 18.61
CA TYR A 115 0.37 8.69 19.54
C TYR A 115 0.45 8.08 20.94
N ILE A 116 1.68 7.82 21.40
CA ILE A 116 1.93 7.24 22.71
C ILE A 116 2.02 8.36 23.74
N GLN A 117 1.35 8.18 24.87
CA GLN A 117 1.43 9.10 26.00
C GLN A 117 2.87 9.19 26.53
N LYS A 118 3.35 10.41 26.80
CA LYS A 118 4.68 10.61 27.36
C LYS A 118 4.80 9.99 28.76
N ASP A 119 5.77 9.11 28.90
CA ASP A 119 6.23 8.51 30.15
C ASP A 119 7.71 8.10 30.00
N GLU A 120 8.31 7.59 31.07
CA GLU A 120 9.71 7.15 31.04
C GLU A 120 9.94 5.99 30.06
N LYS A 121 8.96 5.09 29.89
CA LYS A 121 9.09 3.93 28.99
C LYS A 121 9.03 4.35 27.53
N SER A 122 8.07 5.19 27.16
CA SER A 122 7.90 5.69 25.79
C SER A 122 9.05 6.59 25.35
N ALA A 123 9.75 7.25 26.29
CA ALA A 123 10.97 7.99 26.00
C ALA A 123 12.14 7.09 25.55
N THR A 124 12.08 5.79 25.87
CA THR A 124 13.11 4.81 25.45
C THR A 124 12.81 4.15 24.11
N LEU A 125 11.61 4.34 23.53
CA LEU A 125 11.22 3.74 22.27
C LEU A 125 12.05 4.25 21.10
N GLN A 126 12.53 3.32 20.29
CA GLN A 126 13.36 3.59 19.12
C GLN A 126 12.72 3.03 17.85
N TYR A 127 13.21 3.54 16.72
CA TYR A 127 12.91 2.97 15.43
C TYR A 127 13.32 1.49 15.39
N GLY A 128 12.42 0.63 14.91
CA GLY A 128 12.63 -0.81 14.81
C GLY A 128 12.14 -1.61 16.02
N ASP A 129 11.74 -0.95 17.12
CA ASP A 129 11.15 -1.64 18.27
C ASP A 129 9.81 -2.25 17.89
N ILE A 130 9.51 -3.41 18.47
CA ILE A 130 8.23 -4.10 18.36
C ILE A 130 7.44 -3.74 19.60
N ILE A 131 6.18 -3.36 19.44
CA ILE A 131 5.27 -3.12 20.55
C ILE A 131 3.99 -3.91 20.38
N GLU A 132 3.47 -4.38 21.50
CA GLU A 132 2.13 -4.93 21.63
C GLU A 132 1.25 -3.86 22.26
N ALA A 133 0.12 -3.52 21.65
CA ALA A 133 -0.73 -2.44 22.10
C ALA A 133 -2.22 -2.73 21.93
N HIS A 134 -3.01 -2.20 22.88
CA HIS A 134 -4.47 -2.20 22.82
C HIS A 134 -4.95 -0.77 22.62
N ALA A 135 -5.51 -0.48 21.43
CA ALA A 135 -5.91 0.88 21.10
C ALA A 135 -7.17 0.93 20.23
N PHE A 136 -7.86 2.07 20.30
CA PHE A 136 -9.00 2.36 19.45
C PHE A 136 -8.54 3.14 18.22
N PHE A 137 -8.56 2.49 17.07
CA PHE A 137 -8.16 3.09 15.80
C PHE A 137 -9.32 3.84 15.16
N LYS A 138 -9.04 5.10 14.80
CA LYS A 138 -9.96 6.00 14.10
C LYS A 138 -9.45 6.30 12.70
N PRO A 139 -10.35 6.56 11.73
CA PRO A 139 -9.92 7.02 10.41
C PRO A 139 -9.13 8.33 10.51
N ILE A 140 -8.17 8.51 9.61
CA ILE A 140 -7.48 9.79 9.47
C ILE A 140 -8.45 10.82 8.88
N GLU A 141 -8.60 11.93 9.60
CA GLU A 141 -9.41 13.07 9.21
C GLU A 141 -8.51 14.22 8.74
N ASN A 142 -9.06 15.06 7.85
CA ASN A 142 -8.36 16.28 7.44
C ASN A 142 -8.38 17.31 8.57
N PHE A 143 -7.22 17.92 8.79
CA PHE A 143 -7.10 19.05 9.70
C PHE A 143 -7.15 20.35 8.89
N GLY A 144 -8.14 21.21 9.16
CA GLY A 144 -8.26 22.53 8.53
C GLY A 144 -8.98 22.51 7.18
N ASP A 145 -8.67 23.52 6.34
CA ASP A 145 -9.31 23.68 5.02
C ASP A 145 -8.71 22.71 3.99
N SER A 146 -9.51 21.71 3.60
CA SER A 146 -9.12 20.67 2.65
C SER A 146 -8.76 21.20 1.26
N LEU A 147 -9.11 22.46 0.94
CA LEU A 147 -8.77 23.09 -0.34
C LEU A 147 -7.28 23.44 -0.45
N LEU A 148 -6.58 23.64 0.68
CA LEU A 148 -5.16 23.97 0.69
C LEU A 148 -4.27 22.73 0.81
N PHE A 149 -4.69 21.74 1.59
CA PHE A 149 -3.96 20.49 1.77
C PHE A 149 -4.87 19.35 2.23
N ASN A 150 -4.85 18.24 1.49
CA ASN A 150 -5.60 17.03 1.82
C ASN A 150 -4.71 16.05 2.60
N TYR A 151 -4.69 16.18 3.93
CA TYR A 151 -3.90 15.32 4.82
C TYR A 151 -4.28 13.84 4.72
N LYS A 152 -5.58 13.53 4.57
CA LYS A 152 -6.09 12.17 4.41
C LYS A 152 -5.52 11.51 3.16
N GLU A 153 -5.52 12.22 2.04
CA GLU A 153 -4.95 11.74 0.77
C GLU A 153 -3.44 11.55 0.88
N PHE A 154 -2.73 12.52 1.45
CA PHE A 154 -1.29 12.40 1.72
C PHE A 154 -0.94 11.18 2.58
N MET A 155 -1.75 10.87 3.61
CA MET A 155 -1.52 9.69 4.46
C MET A 155 -1.91 8.38 3.75
N SER A 156 -2.92 8.40 2.88
CA SER A 156 -3.28 7.22 2.07
C SER A 156 -2.20 6.81 1.07
N GLU A 157 -1.44 7.77 0.52
CA GLU A 157 -0.26 7.50 -0.31
C GLU A 157 0.86 6.78 0.47
N LYS A 158 0.87 6.91 1.80
CA LYS A 158 1.77 6.15 2.69
C LYS A 158 1.17 4.83 3.18
N HIS A 159 -0.02 4.47 2.69
CA HIS A 159 -0.83 3.36 3.20
C HIS A 159 -1.25 3.49 4.67
N ILE A 160 -1.30 4.71 5.20
CA ILE A 160 -1.74 4.98 6.57
C ILE A 160 -3.18 5.50 6.52
N TYR A 161 -4.12 4.64 6.92
CA TYR A 161 -5.54 4.97 6.88
C TYR A 161 -6.14 5.27 8.26
N SER A 162 -5.41 4.89 9.32
CA SER A 162 -5.90 4.94 10.69
C SER A 162 -4.92 5.60 11.64
N SER A 163 -5.45 6.15 12.73
CA SER A 163 -4.66 6.69 13.82
C SER A 163 -5.25 6.34 15.19
N ALA A 164 -4.39 6.24 16.20
CA ALA A 164 -4.80 5.92 17.56
C ALA A 164 -3.97 6.67 18.61
N TYR A 165 -4.61 6.99 19.73
CA TYR A 165 -3.94 7.41 20.95
C TYR A 165 -3.76 6.20 21.87
N ILE A 166 -2.57 6.01 22.40
CA ILE A 166 -2.19 4.87 23.23
C ILE A 166 -1.74 5.38 24.61
N PRO A 167 -2.56 5.18 25.65
CA PRO A 167 -2.16 5.41 27.04
C PRO A 167 -0.92 4.60 27.44
N SER A 168 -0.13 5.09 28.39
CA SER A 168 1.09 4.40 28.87
C SER A 168 0.85 2.98 29.39
N ASP A 169 -0.36 2.70 29.92
CA ASP A 169 -0.70 1.41 30.51
C ASP A 169 -1.25 0.39 29.50
N SER A 170 -1.43 0.78 28.24
CA SER A 170 -2.08 -0.05 27.21
C SER A 170 -1.11 -0.56 26.14
N TRP A 171 0.20 -0.57 26.42
CA TRP A 171 1.20 -1.13 25.54
C TRP A 171 2.40 -1.72 26.30
N THR A 172 3.09 -2.64 25.65
CA THR A 172 4.33 -3.27 26.12
C THR A 172 5.33 -3.39 24.98
N LEU A 173 6.63 -3.35 25.31
CA LEU A 173 7.74 -3.65 24.43
C LEU A 173 8.02 -5.16 24.43
#